data_AF-A0A6I8U1P2-F1
#
_entry.id   AF-A0A6I8U1P2-F1
#
_cell.length_a   1.000
_cell.length_b   1.000
_cell.length_c   1.000
_cell.angle_alpha   90.00
_cell.angle_beta   90.00
_cell.angle_gamma   90.00
#
_symmetry.space_group_name_H-M   'P 1'
#
loop_
_entity.id
_entity.type
_entity.pdbx_description
1 polymer ?
#
loop_
_entity_poly.entity_id
_entity_poly.type
_entity_poly.pdbx_seq_one_letter_code
_entity_poly.pdbx_strand_id
1 'polypeptide(L)'
;MIIHGKVLLEKSQAPPIKEKKKNAAKDMCIQLLIQHGIDMTPKQVMKKINNLKARIKAKTDRKQTGNRKINLNGPERKFFDLMGGVDNPSVSKRPYGVAVGSSGRQQDTALEEDEGQSAVNEEANNETANISVDQLNRQSDVRQTVNQKTILEEQLNLIKAQQAYTAQLQAQQDERHEKEMELLMLKRKLTLLKIQQLENED
;
A
#
# COMPACT_ATOMS: atom_id res chain seq x y z
N MET A 1 44.26 -0.76 -30.34
CA MET A 1 43.61 0.38 -29.63
C MET A 1 42.14 0.02 -29.46
N ILE A 2 41.70 -0.31 -28.23
CA ILE A 2 40.31 -0.72 -27.98
C ILE A 2 39.52 0.55 -27.65
N ILE A 3 38.68 0.98 -28.59
CA ILE A 3 37.76 2.10 -28.41
C ILE A 3 36.63 1.59 -27.51
N HIS A 4 36.65 1.99 -26.24
CA HIS A 4 35.56 1.71 -25.32
C HIS A 4 34.36 2.55 -25.75
N GLY A 5 33.39 1.92 -26.42
CA GLY A 5 32.10 2.52 -26.71
C GLY A 5 31.48 2.97 -25.39
N LYS A 6 31.33 4.29 -25.22
CA LYS A 6 30.71 4.90 -24.05
C LYS A 6 29.24 4.49 -24.10
N VAL A 7 28.89 3.38 -23.45
CA VAL A 7 27.50 2.94 -23.29
C VAL A 7 26.80 4.01 -22.45
N LEU A 8 26.20 4.99 -23.12
CA LEU A 8 25.24 5.91 -22.55
C LEU A 8 24.00 5.07 -22.22
N LEU A 9 24.00 4.47 -21.03
CA LEU A 9 22.78 3.99 -20.39
C LEU A 9 21.90 5.21 -20.10
N GLU A 10 21.24 5.75 -21.12
CA GLU A 10 20.09 6.61 -20.92
C GLU A 10 19.00 5.75 -20.31
N LYS A 11 18.91 5.75 -18.97
CA LYS A 11 17.72 5.30 -18.26
C LYS A 11 16.62 6.32 -18.52
N SER A 12 16.12 6.38 -19.76
CA SER A 12 14.94 7.16 -20.09
C SER A 12 13.75 6.44 -19.45
N GLN A 13 13.36 6.87 -18.25
CA GLN A 13 12.05 6.51 -17.74
C GLN A 13 11.02 6.97 -18.79
N ALA A 14 10.13 6.08 -19.19
CA ALA A 14 9.07 6.41 -20.14
C ALA A 14 8.35 7.70 -19.67
N PRO A 15 8.08 8.67 -20.57
CA PRO A 15 7.39 9.91 -20.23
C PRO A 15 6.18 9.74 -19.29
N PRO A 16 5.26 8.77 -19.50
CA PRO A 16 4.12 8.58 -18.59
C PRO A 16 4.51 8.21 -17.15
N ILE A 17 5.62 7.51 -16.95
CA ILE A 17 6.08 7.12 -15.61
C ILE A 17 6.63 8.34 -14.86
N LYS A 18 7.27 9.28 -15.56
CA LYS A 18 7.77 10.53 -14.96
C LYS A 18 6.62 11.40 -14.45
N GLU A 19 5.55 11.51 -15.22
CA GLU A 19 4.36 12.26 -14.84
C GLU A 19 3.65 11.63 -13.64
N LYS A 20 3.41 10.31 -13.67
CA LYS A 20 2.85 9.58 -12.53
C LYS A 20 3.65 9.81 -11.26
N LYS A 21 4.98 9.76 -11.35
CA LYS A 21 5.87 10.00 -10.21
C LYS A 21 5.80 11.44 -9.71
N LYS A 22 5.71 12.42 -10.61
CA LYS A 22 5.59 13.84 -10.26
C LYS A 22 4.25 14.12 -9.57
N ASN A 23 3.16 13.53 -10.06
CA ASN A 23 1.83 13.66 -9.47
C ASN A 23 1.79 13.01 -8.08
N ALA A 24 2.26 11.77 -7.95
CA ALA A 24 2.37 11.10 -6.66
C ALA A 24 3.21 11.90 -5.63
N ALA A 25 4.29 12.57 -6.08
CA ALA A 25 5.08 13.42 -5.21
C ALA A 25 4.32 14.66 -4.73
N LYS A 26 3.45 15.25 -5.55
CA LYS A 26 2.58 16.35 -5.14
C LYS A 26 1.51 15.88 -4.15
N ASP A 27 0.90 14.73 -4.42
CA ASP A 27 -0.13 14.17 -3.54
C ASP A 27 0.43 13.87 -2.14
N MET A 28 1.67 13.35 -2.07
CA MET A 28 2.38 13.17 -0.80
C MET A 28 2.64 14.49 -0.07
N CYS A 29 2.99 15.57 -0.79
CA CYS A 29 3.16 16.89 -0.17
C CYS A 29 1.84 17.37 0.47
N ILE A 30 0.72 17.21 -0.23
CA ILE A 30 -0.61 17.59 0.28
C ILE A 30 -0.95 16.75 1.51
N GLN A 31 -0.73 15.45 1.48
CA GLN A 31 -0.99 14.56 2.62
C GLN A 31 -0.15 14.93 3.85
N LEU A 32 1.15 15.23 3.65
CA LEU A 32 2.04 15.65 4.73
C LEU A 32 1.61 16.98 5.35
N LEU A 33 1.12 17.92 4.53
CA LEU A 33 0.58 19.18 5.01
C LEU A 33 -0.70 18.97 5.83
N ILE A 34 -1.63 18.14 5.34
CA ILE A 34 -2.91 17.88 6.02
C ILE A 34 -2.71 17.11 7.34
N GLN A 35 -1.91 16.04 7.33
CA GLN A 35 -1.80 15.14 8.48
C GLN A 35 -0.83 15.64 9.55
N HIS A 36 0.25 16.32 9.13
CA HIS A 36 1.34 16.68 10.02
C HIS A 36 1.63 18.18 10.07
N GLY A 37 0.95 18.99 9.25
CA GLY A 37 1.20 20.44 9.17
C GLY A 37 2.56 20.79 8.57
N ILE A 38 3.23 19.85 7.89
CA ILE A 38 4.58 20.05 7.36
C ILE A 38 4.49 20.41 5.88
N ASP A 39 4.85 21.65 5.55
CA ASP A 39 5.04 22.05 4.17
C ASP A 39 6.40 21.55 3.66
N MET A 40 6.36 20.79 2.56
CA MET A 40 7.55 20.22 1.93
C MET A 40 7.44 20.31 0.42
N THR A 41 8.55 20.67 -0.22
CA THR A 41 8.63 20.62 -1.68
C THR A 41 8.74 19.17 -2.18
N PRO A 42 8.24 18.85 -3.38
CA PRO A 42 8.35 17.51 -3.97
C PRO A 42 9.80 16.99 -4.05
N LYS A 43 10.77 17.89 -4.25
CA LYS A 43 12.20 17.55 -4.26
C LYS A 43 12.67 17.03 -2.89
N GLN A 44 12.23 17.65 -1.80
CA GLN A 44 12.59 17.24 -0.45
C GLN A 44 11.94 15.92 -0.06
N VAL A 45 10.67 15.70 -0.43
CA VAL A 45 9.97 14.41 -0.23
C VAL A 45 10.73 13.29 -0.95
N MET A 46 11.03 13.48 -2.23
CA MET A 46 11.80 12.50 -3.01
C MET A 46 13.20 12.26 -2.43
N LYS A 47 13.86 13.29 -1.91
CA LYS A 47 15.16 13.15 -1.23
C LYS A 47 15.03 12.28 0.03
N LYS A 48 14.01 12.47 0.85
CA LYS A 48 13.77 11.63 2.04
C LYS A 48 13.51 10.16 1.66
N ILE A 49 12.70 9.91 0.63
CA ILE A 49 12.44 8.55 0.12
C ILE A 49 13.73 7.90 -0.39
N ASN A 50 14.53 8.63 -1.16
CA ASN A 50 15.81 8.12 -1.68
C ASN A 50 16.79 7.81 -0.55
N ASN A 51 16.87 8.67 0.48
CA ASN A 51 17.69 8.42 1.65
C ASN A 51 17.22 7.17 2.41
N LEU A 52 15.90 7.01 2.59
CA LEU A 52 15.33 5.82 3.22
C LEU A 52 15.72 4.55 2.46
N LYS A 53 15.58 4.57 1.13
CA LYS A 53 16.00 3.47 0.25
C LYS A 53 17.49 3.16 0.38
N ALA A 54 18.34 4.18 0.41
CA ALA A 54 19.79 4.01 0.54
C ALA A 54 20.17 3.37 1.88
N ARG A 55 19.56 3.81 2.99
CA ARG A 55 19.77 3.21 4.32
C ARG A 55 19.35 1.75 4.36
N ILE A 56 18.17 1.44 3.84
CA ILE A 56 17.67 0.06 3.78
C ILE A 56 18.62 -0.79 2.96
N LYS A 57 18.98 -0.33 1.76
CA LYS A 57 19.95 -1.05 0.92
C LYS A 57 21.26 -1.33 1.65
N ALA A 58 21.82 -0.34 2.34
CA ALA A 58 23.06 -0.53 3.11
C ALA A 58 22.91 -1.59 4.21
N LYS A 59 21.77 -1.64 4.90
CA LYS A 59 21.48 -2.63 5.95
C LYS A 59 21.16 -4.02 5.41
N THR A 60 20.60 -4.12 4.22
CA THR A 60 20.14 -5.39 3.61
C THR A 60 21.15 -5.99 2.65
N ASP A 61 22.17 -5.25 2.21
CA ASP A 61 23.14 -5.75 1.24
C ASP A 61 23.94 -6.93 1.83
N ARG A 62 23.76 -8.08 1.16
CA ARG A 62 24.13 -9.44 1.55
C ARG A 62 25.63 -9.65 1.75
N LYS A 63 26.48 -8.69 1.37
CA LYS A 63 27.94 -8.75 1.58
C LYS A 63 28.39 -8.17 2.93
N GLN A 64 27.53 -7.48 3.69
CA GLN A 64 27.88 -6.96 5.03
C GLN A 64 27.22 -7.71 6.19
N THR A 65 26.08 -8.37 5.96
CA THR A 65 25.35 -9.10 7.00
C THR A 65 25.78 -10.57 7.05
N GLY A 66 27.05 -10.86 7.35
CA GLY A 66 27.45 -12.22 7.69
C GLY A 66 26.60 -12.71 8.86
N ASN A 67 25.78 -13.75 8.69
CA ASN A 67 24.89 -14.42 9.67
C ASN A 67 24.11 -13.56 10.70
N ARG A 68 24.13 -12.24 10.60
CA ARG A 68 23.49 -11.30 11.51
C ARG A 68 22.12 -10.96 10.96
N LYS A 69 21.12 -11.00 11.85
CA LYS A 69 19.75 -10.58 11.53
C LYS A 69 19.75 -9.11 11.11
N ILE A 70 18.96 -8.80 10.08
CA ILE A 70 18.79 -7.42 9.60
C ILE A 70 17.87 -6.70 10.59
N ASN A 71 18.38 -5.68 11.26
CA ASN A 71 17.59 -4.82 12.15
C ASN A 71 17.15 -3.55 11.42
N LEU A 72 15.87 -3.50 11.04
CA LEU A 72 15.21 -2.34 10.43
C LEU A 72 14.34 -1.62 11.46
N ASN A 73 14.34 -0.28 11.44
CA ASN A 73 13.42 0.49 12.27
C ASN A 73 11.98 0.37 11.73
N GLY A 74 10.95 0.65 12.54
CA GLY A 74 9.55 0.50 12.15
C GLY A 74 9.18 1.08 10.77
N PRO A 75 9.54 2.35 10.47
CA PRO A 75 9.30 2.94 9.14
C PRO A 75 10.12 2.28 8.01
N GLU A 76 11.33 1.81 8.32
CA GLU A 76 12.18 1.12 7.34
C GLU A 76 11.64 -0.26 7.00
N ARG A 77 11.08 -0.96 7.98
CA ARG A 77 10.45 -2.27 7.80
C ARG A 77 9.23 -2.16 6.90
N LYS A 78 8.30 -1.23 7.20
CA LYS A 78 7.13 -0.96 6.34
C LYS A 78 7.53 -0.65 4.90
N PHE A 79 8.58 0.17 4.71
CA PHE A 79 9.07 0.51 3.37
C PHE A 79 9.78 -0.66 2.69
N PHE A 80 10.49 -1.50 3.43
CA PHE A 80 11.14 -2.71 2.93
C PHE A 80 10.10 -3.76 2.46
N ASP A 81 9.03 -3.94 3.24
CA ASP A 81 7.90 -4.82 2.91
C ASP A 81 7.20 -4.35 1.62
N LEU A 82 6.95 -3.03 1.49
CA LEU A 82 6.38 -2.44 0.26
C LEU A 82 7.27 -2.61 -0.98
N MET A 83 8.58 -2.72 -0.80
CA MET A 83 9.52 -3.02 -1.90
C MET A 83 9.58 -4.51 -2.26
N GLY A 84 8.83 -5.37 -1.57
CA GLY A 84 8.89 -6.82 -1.75
C GLY A 84 10.20 -7.43 -1.23
N GLY A 85 10.82 -6.79 -0.24
CA GLY A 85 12.01 -7.32 0.42
C GLY A 85 11.67 -8.62 1.14
N VAL A 86 12.37 -9.71 0.82
CA VAL A 86 12.27 -10.96 1.58
C VAL A 86 13.30 -10.91 2.70
N ASP A 87 12.87 -11.20 3.93
CA ASP A 87 13.78 -11.35 5.07
C ASP A 87 14.87 -12.38 4.74
N ASN A 88 16.08 -12.15 5.26
CA ASN A 88 17.23 -13.01 4.97
C ASN A 88 16.89 -14.48 5.27
N PRO A 89 17.00 -15.43 4.32
CA PRO A 89 16.71 -16.84 4.57
C PRO A 89 17.69 -17.52 5.54
N SER A 90 18.69 -16.81 6.06
CA SER A 90 19.72 -17.37 6.93
C SER A 90 19.27 -17.75 8.35
N VAL A 91 17.97 -17.62 8.68
CA VAL A 91 17.40 -18.21 9.90
C VAL A 91 16.11 -18.97 9.60
N SER A 92 16.09 -19.77 8.53
CA SER A 92 15.26 -20.98 8.60
C SER A 92 15.89 -21.87 9.67
N LYS A 93 15.26 -21.99 10.85
CA LYS A 93 15.52 -23.12 11.76
C LYS A 93 15.15 -24.38 11.00
N ARG A 94 16.12 -24.89 10.27
CA ARG A 94 16.14 -26.18 9.60
C ARG A 94 16.00 -27.20 10.76
N PRO A 95 14.90 -27.97 10.89
CA PRO A 95 14.78 -29.00 11.92
C PRO A 95 15.64 -30.20 11.51
N TYR A 96 16.96 -30.08 11.64
CA TYR A 96 17.88 -31.18 11.35
C TYR A 96 18.80 -31.30 12.56
N GLY A 97 18.62 -32.40 13.28
CA GLY A 97 19.36 -32.72 14.49
C GLY A 97 18.42 -33.11 15.62
N VAL A 98 17.79 -34.29 15.54
CA VAL A 98 17.49 -35.03 16.77
C VAL A 98 18.87 -35.43 17.30
N ALA A 99 19.29 -34.84 18.41
CA ALA A 99 20.48 -35.29 19.11
C ALA A 99 20.18 -36.70 19.66
N VAL A 100 20.63 -37.72 18.94
CA VAL A 100 20.57 -39.11 19.41
C VAL A 100 21.95 -39.44 20.01
N GLY A 101 22.00 -39.45 21.33
CA GLY A 101 23.19 -39.77 22.14
C GLY A 101 23.52 -38.63 23.10
N SER A 102 23.59 -38.80 24.41
CA SER A 102 23.56 -39.98 25.29
C SER A 102 22.97 -39.53 26.63
N SER A 103 22.16 -40.37 27.26
CA SER A 103 21.61 -40.12 28.60
C SER A 103 22.71 -39.72 29.59
N GLY A 104 22.55 -38.57 30.22
CA GLY A 104 23.34 -38.19 31.39
C GLY A 104 23.73 -36.73 31.42
N ARG A 105 22.92 -35.93 32.12
CA ARG A 105 23.33 -35.15 33.31
C ARG A 105 22.40 -33.93 33.44
N GLN A 106 21.52 -34.01 34.43
CA GLN A 106 20.82 -32.85 34.97
C GLN A 106 21.84 -31.79 35.35
N GLN A 107 21.64 -30.57 34.87
CA GLN A 107 21.99 -29.37 35.61
C GLN A 107 20.86 -28.36 35.43
N ASP A 108 20.15 -28.16 36.52
CA ASP A 108 19.29 -27.03 36.80
C ASP A 108 20.07 -25.72 36.56
N THR A 109 19.41 -24.73 35.99
CA THR A 109 19.46 -23.38 36.57
C THR A 109 18.18 -22.64 36.21
N ALA A 110 17.55 -22.18 37.28
CA ALA A 110 16.26 -21.54 37.35
C ALA A 110 16.24 -20.17 36.69
N LEU A 111 15.10 -19.83 36.10
CA LEU A 111 14.44 -18.55 36.28
C LEU A 111 12.94 -18.83 36.45
N GLU A 112 12.47 -18.68 37.68
CA GLU A 112 11.09 -18.28 38.01
C GLU A 112 10.81 -16.95 37.29
N GLU A 113 9.61 -16.60 36.86
CA GLU A 113 8.35 -16.49 37.59
C GLU A 113 7.19 -16.61 36.59
N ASP A 114 6.10 -17.30 36.94
CA ASP A 114 4.75 -16.71 37.00
C ASP A 114 3.77 -17.76 37.54
N GLU A 115 3.28 -17.52 38.76
CA GLU A 115 2.25 -18.33 39.39
C GLU A 115 0.86 -17.97 38.85
N GLY A 116 0.11 -19.00 38.45
CA GLY A 116 -1.30 -18.90 38.14
C GLY A 116 -1.97 -20.26 38.29
N GLN A 117 -2.12 -20.72 39.54
CA GLN A 117 -2.91 -21.90 39.87
C GLN A 117 -4.41 -21.65 39.63
N SER A 118 -5.10 -22.61 39.04
CA SER A 118 -6.35 -23.12 39.60
C SER A 118 -6.70 -24.48 39.01
N ALA A 119 -6.62 -25.47 39.86
CA ALA A 119 -7.18 -26.80 39.67
C ALA A 119 -8.71 -26.73 39.78
N VAL A 120 -9.44 -27.45 38.93
CA VAL A 120 -10.71 -28.09 39.30
C VAL A 120 -10.83 -29.42 38.56
N ASN A 121 -11.14 -30.46 39.33
CA ASN A 121 -11.47 -31.83 38.94
C ASN A 121 -12.68 -31.88 37.98
N GLU A 122 -12.82 -32.92 37.17
CA GLU A 122 -13.80 -34.00 37.41
C GLU A 122 -13.86 -35.01 36.26
N GLU A 123 -14.40 -36.15 36.65
CA GLU A 123 -14.40 -37.46 36.03
C GLU A 123 -15.19 -37.60 34.72
N ALA A 124 -14.83 -38.69 34.04
CA ALA A 124 -15.73 -39.64 33.38
C ALA A 124 -16.24 -39.39 31.95
N ASN A 125 -16.15 -40.50 31.21
CA ASN A 125 -16.96 -40.95 30.09
C ASN A 125 -16.70 -40.32 28.72
N ASN A 126 -16.05 -41.11 27.86
CA ASN A 126 -16.26 -41.03 26.42
C ASN A 126 -16.25 -42.44 25.82
N GLU A 127 -17.39 -43.12 25.91
CA GLU A 127 -17.80 -44.09 24.91
C GLU A 127 -18.61 -43.37 23.82
N THR A 128 -18.00 -43.36 22.63
CA THR A 128 -18.67 -43.60 21.35
C THR A 128 -19.84 -42.69 20.96
N ALA A 129 -19.53 -41.57 20.31
CA ALA A 129 -20.43 -40.90 19.38
C ALA A 129 -19.76 -40.82 18.00
N ASN A 130 -20.05 -41.82 17.16
CA ASN A 130 -19.89 -41.77 15.71
C ASN A 130 -20.80 -40.66 15.16
N ILE A 131 -20.27 -39.45 15.01
CA ILE A 131 -20.94 -38.35 14.30
C ILE A 131 -20.23 -38.18 12.96
N SER A 132 -21.00 -38.41 11.90
CA SER A 132 -20.55 -38.41 10.51
C SER A 132 -19.86 -37.09 10.13
N VAL A 133 -18.62 -37.23 9.63
CA VAL A 133 -17.73 -36.16 9.16
C VAL A 133 -18.37 -35.29 8.06
N ASP A 134 -19.45 -35.76 7.42
CA ASP A 134 -20.17 -35.04 6.37
C ASP A 134 -21.00 -33.83 6.84
N GLN A 135 -21.38 -33.75 8.13
CA GLN A 135 -22.17 -32.61 8.63
C GLN A 135 -21.32 -31.38 9.00
N LEU A 136 -20.05 -31.57 9.38
CA LEU A 136 -19.12 -30.47 9.69
C LEU A 136 -18.66 -29.73 8.42
N ASN A 137 -18.59 -30.42 7.28
CA ASN A 137 -18.10 -29.83 6.03
C ASN A 137 -19.14 -28.92 5.34
N ARG A 138 -20.44 -29.15 5.58
CA ARG A 138 -21.51 -28.31 5.01
C ARG A 138 -21.66 -26.95 5.71
N GLN A 139 -21.26 -26.82 6.97
CA GLN A 139 -21.33 -25.54 7.69
C GLN A 139 -20.19 -24.58 7.33
N SER A 140 -19.03 -25.10 6.93
CA SER A 140 -17.90 -24.29 6.46
C SER A 140 -18.15 -23.66 5.08
N ASP A 141 -18.81 -24.37 4.17
CA ASP A 141 -19.09 -23.88 2.81
C ASP A 141 -20.13 -22.74 2.77
N VAL A 142 -21.15 -22.80 3.64
CA VAL A 142 -22.17 -21.73 3.72
C VAL A 142 -21.59 -20.43 4.31
N ARG A 143 -20.64 -20.52 5.27
CA ARG A 143 -20.01 -19.34 5.85
C ARG A 143 -19.01 -18.66 4.90
N GLN A 144 -18.31 -19.43 4.07
CA GLN A 144 -17.40 -18.87 3.06
C GLN A 144 -18.14 -18.13 1.94
N THR A 145 -19.27 -18.68 1.48
CA THR A 145 -20.07 -18.07 0.40
C THR A 145 -20.75 -16.76 0.83
N VAL A 146 -21.24 -16.67 2.08
CA VAL A 146 -21.84 -15.44 2.62
C VAL A 146 -20.82 -14.30 2.70
N ASN A 147 -19.58 -14.57 3.12
CA ASN A 147 -18.51 -13.56 3.18
C ASN A 147 -18.00 -13.12 1.81
N GLN A 148 -18.01 -13.99 0.80
CA GLN A 148 -17.64 -13.60 -0.56
C GLN A 148 -18.72 -12.71 -1.20
N LYS A 149 -20.00 -12.99 -0.94
CA LYS A 149 -21.12 -12.20 -1.46
C LYS A 149 -21.10 -10.77 -0.92
N THR A 150 -20.84 -10.59 0.38
CA THR A 150 -20.76 -9.24 0.98
C THR A 150 -19.58 -8.43 0.42
N ILE A 151 -18.41 -9.06 0.22
CA ILE A 151 -17.25 -8.40 -0.39
C ILE A 151 -17.56 -7.97 -1.84
N LEU A 152 -18.26 -8.80 -2.62
CA LEU A 152 -18.64 -8.46 -4.00
C LEU A 152 -19.66 -7.31 -4.05
N GLU A 153 -20.62 -7.28 -3.12
CA GLU A 153 -21.59 -6.19 -3.02
C GLU A 153 -20.92 -4.86 -2.64
N GLU A 154 -19.95 -4.88 -1.71
CA GLU A 154 -19.16 -3.70 -1.37
C GLU A 154 -18.33 -3.19 -2.56
N GLN A 155 -17.70 -4.09 -3.32
CA GLN A 155 -16.95 -3.73 -4.53
C GLN A 155 -17.87 -3.11 -5.60
N LEU A 156 -19.06 -3.68 -5.79
CA LEU A 156 -20.04 -3.15 -6.74
C LEU A 156 -20.52 -1.75 -6.34
N ASN A 157 -20.77 -1.53 -5.05
CA ASN A 157 -21.16 -0.21 -4.54
C ASN A 157 -20.04 0.81 -4.72
N LEU A 158 -18.78 0.41 -4.51
CA LEU A 158 -17.63 1.28 -4.75
C LEU A 158 -17.51 1.68 -6.22
N ILE A 159 -17.70 0.73 -7.15
CA ILE A 159 -17.67 1.00 -8.60
C ILE A 159 -18.79 1.98 -8.99
N LYS A 160 -20.01 1.77 -8.48
CA LYS A 160 -21.15 2.67 -8.74
C LYS A 160 -20.87 4.08 -8.23
N ALA A 161 -20.30 4.21 -7.03
CA ALA A 161 -19.94 5.50 -6.45
C ALA A 161 -18.87 6.22 -7.29
N GLN A 162 -17.86 5.50 -7.78
CA GLN A 162 -16.84 6.06 -8.67
C GLN A 162 -17.45 6.54 -9.99
N GLN A 163 -18.33 5.75 -10.60
CA GLN A 163 -19.03 6.13 -11.84
C GLN A 163 -19.90 7.38 -11.63
N ALA A 164 -20.66 7.44 -10.54
CA ALA A 164 -21.47 8.61 -10.20
C ALA A 164 -20.62 9.87 -10.02
N TYR A 165 -19.48 9.76 -9.33
CA TYR A 165 -18.54 10.87 -9.16
C TYR A 165 -17.98 11.38 -10.50
N THR A 166 -17.58 10.46 -11.39
CA THR A 166 -17.08 10.85 -12.72
C THR A 166 -18.16 11.52 -13.58
N ALA A 167 -19.40 11.04 -13.52
CA ALA A 167 -20.52 11.64 -14.24
C ALA A 167 -20.84 13.05 -13.72
N GLN A 168 -20.78 13.25 -12.39
CA GLN A 168 -20.97 14.57 -11.78
C GLN A 168 -19.87 15.55 -12.21
N LEU A 169 -18.61 15.11 -12.26
CA LEU A 169 -17.50 15.94 -12.70
C LEU A 169 -17.66 16.35 -14.17
N GLN A 170 -18.10 15.43 -15.03
CA GLN A 170 -18.38 15.73 -16.43
C GLN A 170 -19.51 16.76 -16.57
N ALA A 171 -20.62 16.58 -15.86
CA ALA A 171 -21.75 17.52 -15.90
C ALA A 171 -21.33 18.94 -15.46
N GLN A 172 -20.45 19.06 -14.46
CA GLN A 172 -19.91 20.36 -14.04
C GLN A 172 -19.02 21.01 -15.11
N GLN A 173 -18.27 20.22 -15.88
CA GLN A 173 -17.46 20.73 -16.98
C GLN A 173 -18.36 21.22 -18.12
N ASP A 174 -19.40 20.47 -18.45
CA ASP A 174 -20.36 20.82 -19.49
C ASP A 174 -21.12 22.11 -19.12
N GLU A 175 -21.57 22.25 -17.87
CA GLU A 175 -22.23 23.47 -17.36
C GLU A 175 -21.29 24.69 -17.41
N ARG A 176 -20.00 24.50 -17.11
CA ARG A 176 -19.00 25.57 -17.24
C ARG A 176 -18.82 25.99 -18.70
N HIS A 177 -18.72 25.04 -19.62
CA HIS A 177 -18.58 25.33 -21.04
C HIS A 177 -19.82 26.02 -21.61
N GLU A 178 -21.03 25.63 -21.18
CA GLU A 178 -22.27 26.30 -21.57
C GLU A 178 -22.28 27.76 -21.12
N LYS A 179 -21.91 28.02 -19.86
CA LYS A 179 -21.79 29.40 -19.32
C LYS A 179 -20.73 30.22 -20.05
N GLU A 180 -19.60 29.62 -20.42
CA GLU A 180 -18.57 30.28 -21.22
C GLU A 180 -19.08 30.67 -22.62
N MET A 181 -19.85 29.78 -23.25
CA MET A 181 -20.47 30.04 -24.55
C MET A 181 -21.55 31.13 -24.48
N GLU A 182 -22.37 31.13 -23.44
CA GLU A 182 -23.37 32.18 -23.21
C GLU A 182 -22.69 33.54 -23.01
N LEU A 183 -21.63 33.60 -22.20
CA LEU A 183 -20.85 34.81 -21.99
C LEU A 183 -20.23 35.32 -23.30
N LEU A 184 -19.71 34.42 -24.15
CA LEU A 184 -19.17 34.77 -25.47
C LEU A 184 -20.25 35.39 -26.37
N MET A 185 -21.46 34.80 -26.39
CA MET A 185 -22.59 35.30 -27.17
C MET A 185 -23.05 36.67 -26.69
N LEU A 186 -23.13 36.89 -25.37
CA LEU A 186 -23.46 38.19 -24.79
C LEU A 186 -22.42 39.25 -25.13
N LYS A 187 -21.13 38.92 -25.03
CA LYS A 187 -20.04 39.82 -25.44
C LYS A 187 -20.15 40.22 -26.91
N ARG A 188 -20.40 39.24 -27.79
CA ARG A 188 -20.60 39.51 -29.23
C ARG A 188 -21.81 40.43 -29.47
N LYS A 189 -22.93 40.18 -28.79
CA LYS A 189 -24.13 41.02 -28.90
C LYS A 189 -23.87 42.46 -28.44
N LEU A 190 -23.15 42.63 -27.34
CA LEU A 190 -22.78 43.95 -26.82
C LEU A 190 -21.87 44.71 -27.79
N THR A 191 -20.89 44.03 -28.41
CA THR A 191 -20.03 44.63 -29.42
C THR A 191 -20.83 45.13 -30.63
N LEU A 192 -21.80 44.35 -31.11
CA LEU A 192 -22.66 44.75 -32.23
C LEU A 192 -23.51 45.98 -31.88
N LEU A 193 -24.11 46.01 -30.69
CA LEU A 193 -24.86 47.19 -30.24
C LEU A 193 -23.99 48.44 -30.16
N LYS A 194 -22.73 48.29 -29.71
CA LYS A 194 -21.79 49.41 -29.64
C LYS A 194 -21.41 49.94 -31.03
N ILE A 195 -21.28 49.07 -32.02
CA ILE A 195 -21.05 49.47 -33.41
C ILE A 195 -22.26 50.24 -33.95
N GLN A 196 -23.48 49.73 -33.74
CA GLN A 196 -24.70 50.42 -34.17
C GLN A 196 -24.88 51.79 -33.52
N GLN A 197 -24.48 51.97 -32.26
CA GLN A 197 -24.53 53.28 -31.61
C GLN A 197 -23.59 54.28 -32.29
N LEU A 198 -22.37 53.87 -32.60
CA LEU A 198 -21.40 54.71 -33.31
C LEU A 198 -21.92 55.10 -34.72
N GLU A 199 -22.51 54.15 -35.45
CA GLU A 199 -23.09 54.41 -36.78
C GLU A 199 -24.28 55.38 -36.77
N ASN A 200 -24.96 55.56 -35.64
CA ASN A 200 -26.09 56.49 -35.50
C ASN A 200 -25.67 57.88 -34.96
N GLU A 201 -24.42 58.03 -34.50
CA GLU A 201 -23.87 59.30 -34.00
C GLU A 201 -23.13 60.11 -35.09
N ASP A 202 -22.80 59.48 -36.22
CA ASP A 202 -22.26 60.10 -37.45
C ASP A 202 -23.36 60.52 -38.44
#